data_AF-A0A963UNC5-F1
#
_entry.id   AF-A0A963UNC5-F1
#
_cell.length_a   1.000
_cell.length_b   1.000
_cell.length_c   1.000
_cell.angle_alpha   90.00
_cell.angle_beta   90.00
_cell.angle_gamma   90.00
#
_symmetry.space_group_name_H-M   'P 1'
#
loop_
_entity.id
_entity.type
_entity.pdbx_description
1 polymer ?
#
loop_
_entity_poly.entity_id
_entity_poly.type
_entity_poly.pdbx_seq_one_letter_code
_entity_poly.pdbx_strand_id
1 'polypeptide(L)'
;MPHQTDIPEETGVTSAILDQLALHGTTPGPGETDHRPLPQPDEVELAMATLFDTTIGLLTGSQLEDNLEEMLWSLTSIFHRRLTHIQKLLDDNEFEARESLDIQDGSEVASVELERLQLIGLKLWDHRDAF
;
A
#
# COMPACT_ATOMS: atom_id res chain seq x y z
N MET A 1 52.33 -19.02 -23.55
CA MET A 1 51.08 -19.41 -22.86
C MET A 1 50.99 -18.57 -21.59
N PRO A 2 50.18 -17.50 -21.54
CA PRO A 2 49.96 -16.79 -20.29
C PRO A 2 48.90 -17.54 -19.46
N HIS A 3 49.20 -17.72 -18.17
CA HIS A 3 48.30 -18.29 -17.18
C HIS A 3 47.09 -17.37 -17.01
N GLN A 4 45.90 -17.89 -17.32
CA GLN A 4 44.64 -17.28 -16.94
C GLN A 4 44.44 -17.56 -15.45
N THR A 5 44.62 -16.53 -14.63
CA THR A 5 44.24 -16.57 -13.22
C THR A 5 42.74 -16.34 -13.18
N ASP A 6 41.97 -17.43 -13.13
CA ASP A 6 40.55 -17.35 -12.74
C ASP A 6 40.52 -16.84 -11.30
N ILE A 7 40.28 -15.55 -11.15
CA ILE A 7 39.86 -14.98 -9.87
C ILE A 7 38.42 -15.47 -9.69
N PRO A 8 38.12 -16.28 -8.67
CA PRO A 8 36.74 -16.60 -8.36
C PRO A 8 36.02 -15.29 -8.08
N GLU A 9 34.99 -14.97 -8.87
CA GLU A 9 34.04 -13.92 -8.50
C GLU A 9 33.39 -14.36 -7.19
N GLU A 10 33.96 -13.93 -6.06
CA GLU A 10 33.23 -13.88 -4.81
C GLU A 10 32.05 -12.94 -5.04
N THR A 11 30.90 -13.50 -5.40
CA THR A 11 29.62 -12.79 -5.44
C THR A 11 29.40 -12.25 -4.04
N GLY A 12 29.84 -11.01 -3.82
CA GLY A 12 29.89 -10.40 -2.52
C GLY A 12 28.51 -10.35 -1.90
N VAL A 13 28.46 -10.23 -0.58
CA VAL A 13 27.22 -10.08 0.20
C VAL A 13 26.31 -8.98 -0.39
N THR A 14 26.90 -7.93 -0.97
CA THR A 14 26.18 -6.88 -1.70
C THR A 14 25.48 -7.39 -2.97
N SER A 15 26.08 -8.28 -3.75
CA SER A 15 25.44 -8.91 -4.93
C SER A 15 24.22 -9.74 -4.51
N ALA A 16 24.38 -10.57 -3.46
CA ALA A 16 23.28 -11.37 -2.94
C ALA A 16 22.13 -10.50 -2.40
N ILE A 17 22.45 -9.39 -1.74
CA ILE A 17 21.45 -8.41 -1.28
C ILE A 17 20.76 -7.73 -2.48
N LEU A 18 21.49 -7.36 -3.53
CA LEU A 18 20.91 -6.75 -4.73
C LEU A 18 20.01 -7.72 -5.49
N ASP A 19 20.39 -9.00 -5.60
CA ASP A 19 19.55 -10.03 -6.20
C ASP A 19 18.28 -10.27 -5.39
N GLN A 20 18.39 -10.26 -4.06
CA GLN A 20 17.25 -10.42 -3.16
C GLN A 20 16.30 -9.20 -3.23
N LEU A 21 16.85 -7.98 -3.33
CA LEU A 21 16.07 -6.76 -3.57
C LEU A 21 15.42 -6.74 -4.95
N ALA A 22 16.09 -7.26 -5.98
CA ALA A 22 15.54 -7.38 -7.33
C ALA A 22 14.38 -8.39 -7.39
N LEU A 23 14.46 -9.49 -6.62
CA LEU A 23 13.45 -10.54 -6.63
C LEU A 23 12.23 -10.21 -5.76
N HIS A 24 12.44 -9.58 -4.61
CA HIS A 24 11.37 -9.33 -3.63
C HIS A 24 10.90 -7.86 -3.57
N GLY A 25 11.60 -6.96 -4.25
CA GLY A 25 11.43 -5.52 -4.06
C GLY A 25 11.86 -5.07 -2.66
N THR A 26 11.85 -3.76 -2.43
CA THR A 26 11.97 -3.19 -1.07
C THR A 26 10.59 -2.83 -0.57
N THR A 27 10.24 -3.32 0.63
CA THR A 27 9.10 -2.77 1.38
C THR A 27 9.70 -1.77 2.36
N PRO A 28 9.26 -0.50 2.37
CA PRO A 28 9.84 0.51 3.24
C PRO A 28 9.80 0.07 4.70
N GLY A 29 10.87 0.36 5.43
CA GLY A 29 10.95 0.12 6.86
C GLY A 29 9.99 1.01 7.66
N PRO A 30 9.82 0.75 8.97
CA PRO A 30 8.99 1.60 9.84
C PRO A 30 9.49 3.06 9.83
N GLY A 31 8.69 3.98 9.30
CA GLY A 31 9.03 5.40 9.19
C GLY A 31 9.63 5.82 7.85
N GLU A 32 9.86 4.88 6.92
CA GLU A 32 10.27 5.20 5.56
C GLU A 32 9.05 5.42 4.64
N THR A 33 9.18 6.36 3.71
CA THR A 33 8.16 6.64 2.70
C THR A 33 8.06 5.49 1.69
N ASP A 34 6.85 5.04 1.39
CA ASP A 34 6.62 4.10 0.28
C ASP A 34 6.59 4.86 -1.04
N HIS A 35 7.52 4.54 -1.94
CA HIS A 35 7.66 5.19 -3.23
C HIS A 35 6.96 4.44 -4.37
N ARG A 36 6.35 3.28 -4.09
CA ARG A 36 5.60 2.55 -5.12
C ARG A 36 4.37 3.36 -5.53
N PRO A 37 4.09 3.47 -6.84
CA PRO A 37 2.92 4.21 -7.29
C PRO A 37 1.64 3.50 -6.85
N LEU A 38 0.60 4.29 -6.61
CA LEU A 38 -0.76 3.76 -6.55
C LEU A 38 -1.18 3.19 -7.91
N PRO A 39 -2.12 2.22 -7.93
CA PRO A 39 -2.73 1.78 -9.18
C PRO A 39 -3.43 2.95 -9.87
N GLN A 40 -3.45 2.94 -11.20
CA GLN A 40 -4.13 4.01 -11.94
C GLN A 40 -5.65 3.88 -11.79
N PRO A 41 -6.42 4.99 -11.82
CA PRO A 41 -7.87 4.94 -11.64
C PRO A 41 -8.59 4.00 -12.62
N ASP A 42 -8.13 3.93 -13.86
CA ASP A 42 -8.66 3.04 -14.91
C ASP A 42 -8.32 1.56 -14.65
N GLU A 43 -7.13 1.28 -14.10
CA GLU A 43 -6.76 -0.07 -13.66
C GLU A 43 -7.66 -0.54 -12.51
N VAL A 44 -7.96 0.34 -11.55
CA VAL A 44 -8.86 0.04 -10.43
C VAL A 44 -10.29 -0.20 -10.95
N GLU A 45 -10.81 0.69 -11.79
CA GLU A 45 -12.15 0.57 -12.37
C GLU A 45 -12.31 -0.75 -13.14
N LEU A 46 -11.34 -1.08 -14.01
CA LEU A 46 -11.34 -2.31 -14.79
C LEU A 46 -11.28 -3.55 -13.89
N ALA A 47 -10.43 -3.54 -12.86
CA ALA A 47 -10.31 -4.66 -11.93
C ALA A 47 -11.61 -4.87 -11.13
N MET A 48 -12.24 -3.80 -10.68
CA MET A 48 -13.52 -3.85 -9.98
C MET A 48 -14.62 -4.41 -10.88
N ALA A 49 -14.79 -3.88 -12.09
CA ALA A 49 -15.75 -4.38 -13.06
C ALA A 49 -15.54 -5.88 -13.33
N THR A 50 -14.29 -6.29 -13.55
CA THR A 50 -13.93 -7.70 -13.78
C THR A 50 -14.29 -8.60 -12.60
N LEU A 51 -14.04 -8.17 -11.36
CA LEU A 51 -14.40 -8.93 -10.15
C LEU A 51 -15.92 -9.15 -10.05
N PHE A 52 -16.70 -8.09 -10.28
CA PHE A 52 -18.16 -8.16 -10.26
C PHE A 52 -18.70 -9.03 -11.39
N ASP A 53 -18.29 -8.79 -12.63
CA ASP A 53 -18.75 -9.53 -13.81
C ASP A 53 -18.38 -11.02 -13.73
N THR A 54 -17.19 -11.35 -13.24
CA THR A 54 -16.78 -12.75 -13.04
C THR A 54 -17.64 -13.41 -11.97
N THR A 55 -17.96 -12.71 -10.88
CA THR A 55 -18.81 -13.24 -9.81
C THR A 55 -20.23 -13.49 -10.31
N ILE A 56 -20.80 -12.53 -11.03
CA ILE A 56 -22.12 -12.65 -11.65
C ILE A 56 -22.13 -13.82 -12.63
N GLY A 57 -21.19 -13.84 -13.58
CA GLY A 57 -21.10 -14.88 -14.60
C GLY A 57 -20.87 -16.28 -14.05
N LEU A 58 -20.19 -16.42 -12.91
CA LEU A 58 -19.99 -17.71 -12.25
C LEU A 58 -21.28 -18.27 -11.62
N LEU A 59 -22.14 -17.41 -11.09
CA LEU A 59 -23.30 -17.81 -10.29
C LEU A 59 -24.62 -17.82 -11.06
N THR A 60 -24.80 -16.92 -12.02
CA THR A 60 -26.04 -16.81 -12.80
C THR A 60 -26.34 -18.11 -13.56
N GLY A 61 -27.57 -18.61 -13.45
CA GLY A 61 -28.01 -19.85 -14.09
C GLY A 61 -27.50 -21.13 -13.40
N SER A 62 -26.88 -21.01 -12.22
CA SER A 62 -26.42 -22.14 -11.41
C SER A 62 -27.31 -22.34 -10.18
N GLN A 63 -27.15 -23.48 -9.48
CA GLN A 63 -27.81 -23.69 -8.18
C GLN A 63 -27.32 -22.71 -7.08
N LEU A 64 -26.25 -21.95 -7.35
CA LEU A 64 -25.72 -20.96 -6.42
C LEU A 64 -26.28 -19.55 -6.65
N GLU A 65 -27.11 -19.34 -7.67
CA GLU A 65 -27.66 -18.03 -8.03
C GLU A 65 -28.39 -17.35 -6.85
N ASP A 66 -29.06 -18.12 -5.99
CA ASP A 66 -29.72 -17.62 -4.77
C ASP A 66 -28.75 -16.93 -3.78
N ASN A 67 -27.45 -17.21 -3.87
CA ASN A 67 -26.41 -16.59 -3.03
C ASN A 67 -25.80 -15.33 -3.68
N LEU A 68 -26.14 -15.02 -4.94
CA LEU A 68 -25.49 -13.96 -5.71
C LEU A 68 -25.61 -12.61 -5.01
N GLU A 69 -26.81 -12.25 -4.56
CA GLU A 69 -27.05 -10.96 -3.88
C GLU A 69 -26.16 -10.80 -2.64
N GLU A 70 -26.10 -11.81 -1.77
CA GLU A 70 -25.29 -11.79 -0.55
C GLU A 70 -23.79 -11.70 -0.88
N MET A 71 -23.34 -12.42 -1.91
CA MET A 71 -21.94 -12.39 -2.33
C MET A 71 -21.53 -11.01 -2.89
N LEU A 72 -22.35 -10.40 -3.74
CA LEU A 72 -22.10 -9.06 -4.27
C LEU A 72 -22.11 -7.98 -3.18
N TRP A 73 -23.03 -8.11 -2.22
CA TRP A 73 -23.06 -7.25 -1.05
C TRP A 73 -21.80 -7.40 -0.19
N SER A 74 -21.34 -8.63 0.03
CA SER A 74 -20.13 -8.93 0.79
C SER A 74 -18.87 -8.37 0.14
N LEU A 75 -18.75 -8.44 -1.19
CA LEU A 75 -17.66 -7.82 -1.95
C LEU A 75 -17.60 -6.31 -1.69
N THR A 76 -18.73 -5.62 -1.88
CA THR A 76 -18.85 -4.17 -1.64
C THR A 76 -18.55 -3.80 -0.18
N SER A 77 -18.97 -4.65 0.76
CA SER A 77 -18.78 -4.45 2.20
C SER A 77 -17.30 -4.48 2.61
N ILE A 78 -16.44 -5.24 1.92
CA ILE A 78 -15.01 -5.30 2.23
C ILE A 78 -14.34 -3.94 1.95
N PHE A 79 -14.66 -3.32 0.81
CA PHE A 79 -14.13 -2.00 0.46
C PHE A 79 -14.62 -0.92 1.41
N HIS A 80 -15.91 -0.93 1.75
CA HIS A 80 -16.47 0.00 2.76
C HIS A 80 -15.75 -0.12 4.10
N ARG A 81 -15.54 -1.34 4.60
CA ARG A 81 -14.82 -1.56 5.87
C ARG A 81 -13.39 -1.05 5.80
N ARG A 82 -12.71 -1.24 4.67
CA ARG A 82 -11.34 -0.76 4.48
C ARG A 82 -11.29 0.78 4.44
N LEU A 83 -12.18 1.43 3.71
CA LEU A 83 -12.30 2.89 3.66
C LEU A 83 -12.59 3.49 5.03
N THR A 84 -13.56 2.93 5.78
CA THR A 84 -13.86 3.36 7.15
C THR A 84 -12.65 3.24 8.07
N HIS A 85 -11.86 2.16 7.94
CA HIS A 85 -10.64 1.99 8.71
C HIS A 85 -9.58 3.06 8.36
N ILE A 86 -9.37 3.35 7.06
CA ILE A 86 -8.42 4.39 6.62
C ILE A 86 -8.88 5.76 7.10
N GLN A 87 -10.18 6.07 7.00
CA GLN A 87 -10.72 7.34 7.49
C GLN A 87 -10.48 7.52 8.98
N LYS A 88 -10.67 6.47 9.79
CA LYS A 88 -10.37 6.54 11.21
C LYS A 88 -8.88 6.82 11.48
N LEU A 89 -7.97 6.18 10.75
CA LEU A 89 -6.54 6.46 10.87
C LEU A 89 -6.19 7.89 10.48
N LEU A 90 -6.89 8.44 9.48
CA LEU A 90 -6.72 9.82 9.05
C LEU A 90 -7.19 10.77 10.16
N ASP A 91 -8.35 10.53 10.76
CA ASP A 91 -8.88 11.33 11.88
C ASP A 91 -7.92 11.30 13.09
N ASP A 92 -7.38 10.12 13.42
CA ASP A 92 -6.39 9.96 14.50
C ASP A 92 -5.09 10.73 14.18
N ASN A 93 -4.59 10.64 12.95
CA ASN A 93 -3.39 11.37 12.50
C ASN A 93 -3.59 12.89 12.47
N GLU A 94 -4.75 13.38 12.03
CA GLU A 94 -5.10 14.80 12.06
C GLU A 94 -5.15 15.34 13.49
N PHE A 95 -5.66 14.54 14.43
CA PHE A 95 -5.64 14.88 15.85
C PHE A 95 -4.20 15.00 16.37
N GLU A 96 -3.34 14.01 16.12
CA GLU A 96 -1.93 14.03 16.53
C GLU A 96 -1.16 15.20 15.90
N ALA A 97 -1.37 15.48 14.62
CA ALA A 97 -0.74 16.61 13.92
C ALA A 97 -1.15 17.96 14.54
N ARG A 98 -2.41 18.08 14.95
CA ARG A 98 -2.92 19.28 15.63
C ARG A 98 -2.32 19.45 17.02
N GLU A 99 -2.23 18.38 17.80
CA GLU A 99 -1.58 18.41 19.11
C GLU A 99 -0.10 18.78 18.99
N SER A 100 0.60 18.20 18.01
CA SER A 100 2.01 18.52 17.69
C SER A 100 2.22 20.00 17.35
N LEU A 101 1.31 20.60 16.59
CA LEU A 101 1.34 22.04 16.27
C LEU A 101 1.10 22.92 17.49
N ASP A 102 0.21 22.53 18.41
CA ASP A 102 -0.13 23.33 19.59
C ASP A 102 1.03 23.38 20.60
N ILE A 103 1.90 22.36 20.62
CA ILE A 103 3.05 22.26 21.55
C ILE A 103 4.41 22.60 20.91
N GLN A 104 4.41 23.08 19.67
CA GLN A 104 5.64 23.38 18.93
C GLN A 104 6.54 24.36 19.69
N ASP A 105 7.80 23.98 19.87
CA ASP A 105 8.80 24.72 20.63
C ASP A 105 9.92 25.33 19.76
N GLY A 106 9.83 25.15 18.44
CA GLY A 106 10.82 25.58 17.47
C GLY A 106 12.04 24.65 17.35
N SER A 107 12.05 23.48 18.00
CA SER A 107 13.12 22.51 17.88
C SER A 107 13.08 21.77 16.53
N GLU A 108 14.25 21.35 16.06
CA GLU A 108 14.38 20.49 14.87
C GLU A 108 13.63 19.17 15.07
N VAL A 109 13.72 18.59 16.27
CA VAL A 109 13.03 17.33 16.61
C VAL A 109 11.52 17.48 16.49
N ALA A 110 10.92 18.53 17.06
CA ALA A 110 9.48 18.76 16.95
C ALA A 110 9.05 19.04 15.50
N SER A 111 9.92 19.67 14.72
CA SER A 111 9.65 19.96 13.30
C SER A 111 9.67 18.69 12.44
N VAL A 112 10.64 17.80 12.67
CA VAL A 112 10.76 16.51 11.97
C VAL A 112 9.58 15.59 12.32
N GLU A 113 9.14 15.56 13.58
CA GLU A 113 7.98 14.74 13.96
C GLU A 113 6.69 15.23 13.32
N LEU A 114 6.50 16.55 13.20
CA LEU A 114 5.37 17.12 12.47
C LEU A 114 5.42 16.76 10.97
N GLU A 115 6.59 16.86 10.33
CA GLU A 115 6.76 16.45 8.93
C GLU A 115 6.42 14.96 8.73
N ARG A 116 6.84 14.11 9.67
CA ARG A 116 6.48 12.69 9.67
C ARG A 116 4.96 12.51 9.72
N LEU A 117 4.26 13.21 10.61
CA LEU A 117 2.80 13.14 10.71
C LEU A 117 2.13 13.59 9.41
N GLN A 118 2.64 14.64 8.77
CA GLN A 118 2.15 15.12 7.47
C GLN A 118 2.34 14.09 6.35
N LEU A 119 3.50 13.43 6.29
CA LEU A 119 3.75 12.37 5.31
C LEU A 119 2.83 11.16 5.52
N ILE A 120 2.55 10.80 6.78
CA ILE A 120 1.58 9.76 7.11
C ILE A 120 0.17 10.16 6.66
N GLY A 121 -0.25 11.39 6.96
CA GLY A 121 -1.55 11.92 6.54
C GLY A 121 -1.73 11.90 5.03
N LEU A 122 -0.71 12.34 4.27
CA LEU A 122 -0.72 12.30 2.80
C LEU A 122 -0.88 10.88 2.28
N LYS A 123 -0.12 9.92 2.84
CA LYS A 123 -0.23 8.51 2.46
C LYS A 123 -1.62 7.93 2.74
N LEU A 124 -2.22 8.28 3.87
CA LEU A 124 -3.58 7.83 4.21
C LEU A 124 -4.63 8.42 3.26
N TRP A 125 -4.46 9.69 2.87
CA TRP A 125 -5.28 10.34 1.85
C TRP A 125 -5.19 9.62 0.50
N ASP A 126 -3.97 9.42 0.01
CA ASP A 126 -3.68 8.71 -1.23
C ASP A 126 -4.29 7.31 -1.22
N HIS A 127 -4.17 6.57 -0.12
CA HIS A 127 -4.76 5.24 0.03
C HIS A 127 -6.29 5.23 0.08
N ARG A 128 -6.91 6.29 0.62
CA ARG A 128 -8.38 6.40 0.66
C ARG A 128 -8.94 6.69 -0.72
N ASP A 129 -8.28 7.57 -1.47
CA ASP A 129 -8.76 8.06 -2.77
C ASP A 129 -8.42 7.11 -3.93
N ALA A 130 -7.65 6.03 -3.67
CA ALA A 130 -7.33 4.99 -4.63
C ALA A 130 -8.49 4.01 -4.93
N PHE A 131 -9.58 4.03 -4.15
CA PHE A 131 -10.76 3.16 -4.31
C PHE A 131 -12.06 3.97 -4.20
#